data_AF-A0A967WLA8-F1
#
_entry.id   AF-A0A967WLA8-F1
#
_cell.length_a   1.000
_cell.length_b   1.000
_cell.length_c   1.000
_cell.angle_alpha   90.00
_cell.angle_beta   90.00
_cell.angle_gamma   90.00
#
_symmetry.space_group_name_H-M   'P 1'
#
loop_
_entity.id
_entity.type
_entity.pdbx_description
1 polymer ?
#
loop_
_entity_poly.entity_id
_entity_poly.type
_entity_poly.pdbx_seq_one_letter_code
_entity_poly.pdbx_strand_id
1 'polypeptide(L)' 'INTLTEKQMGRLAETVELRQYPADARLFHEGDQDSYAVFLLKGKVDILTKGKVEETIESGSFPARYQLAPGH' A
#
# COMPACT_ATOMS: atom_id res chain seq x y z
N ILE A 1 4.20 10.94 -17.24
CA ILE A 1 5.00 10.76 -16.00
C ILE A 1 4.49 11.79 -15.01
N ASN A 2 3.61 11.38 -14.09
CA ASN A 2 3.03 12.26 -13.07
C ASN A 2 4.05 12.48 -11.97
N THR A 3 4.85 13.55 -12.09
CA THR A 3 5.84 13.92 -11.07
C THR A 3 5.21 14.95 -10.17
N LEU A 4 4.92 14.59 -8.92
CA LEU A 4 4.40 15.52 -7.91
C LEU A 4 5.47 16.56 -7.58
N THR A 5 5.11 17.83 -7.63
CA THR A 5 6.01 18.94 -7.25
C THR A 5 6.22 18.97 -5.73
N GLU A 6 7.33 19.53 -5.23
CA GLU A 6 7.64 19.59 -3.78
C GLU A 6 6.52 20.21 -2.95
N LYS A 7 5.81 21.21 -3.49
CA LYS A 7 4.66 21.84 -2.83
C LYS A 7 3.44 20.92 -2.75
N GLN A 8 3.22 20.09 -3.77
CA GLN A 8 2.18 19.05 -3.76
C GLN A 8 2.58 17.91 -2.81
N MET A 9 3.86 17.59 -2.73
CA MET A 9 4.42 16.61 -1.79
C MET A 9 4.19 17.02 -0.33
N GLY A 10 4.46 18.29 0.01
CA GLY A 10 4.24 18.82 1.37
C GLY A 10 2.77 18.80 1.78
N ARG A 11 1.85 19.16 0.86
CA ARG A 11 0.41 19.11 1.13
C ARG A 11 -0.13 17.68 1.21
N LEU A 12 0.45 16.75 0.44
CA LEU A 12 0.13 15.33 0.52
C LEU A 12 0.58 14.74 1.86
N ALA A 13 1.77 15.12 2.34
CA ALA A 13 2.32 14.66 3.61
C ALA A 13 1.44 15.04 4.82
N GLU A 14 0.71 16.16 4.76
CA GLU A 14 -0.26 16.56 5.80
C GLU A 14 -1.56 15.73 5.77
N THR A 15 -1.87 15.09 4.64
CA THR A 15 -3.08 14.27 4.43
C THR A 15 -2.84 12.76 4.51
N VAL A 16 -1.57 12.34 4.54
CA VAL A 16 -1.18 10.93 4.55
C VAL A 16 -1.03 10.47 6.00
N GLU A 17 -1.82 9.47 6.37
CA GLU A 17 -1.70 8.81 7.66
C GLU A 17 -0.64 7.72 7.60
N LEU A 18 0.39 7.82 8.45
CA LEU A 18 1.38 6.74 8.62
C LEU A 18 0.85 5.71 9.61
N ARG A 19 0.64 4.49 9.13
CA ARG A 19 0.23 3.35 9.97
C ARG A 19 1.33 2.30 10.03
N GLN A 20 1.51 1.73 11.22
CA GLN A 20 2.41 0.61 11.46
C GLN A 20 1.59 -0.59 11.93
N TYR A 21 1.88 -1.75 11.35
CA TYR A 21 1.21 -2.99 11.67
C TYR A 21 2.21 -4.03 12.16
N PRO A 22 1.85 -4.89 13.12
CA PRO A 22 2.67 -6.03 13.49
C PRO A 22 2.72 -7.05 12.34
N ALA A 23 3.66 -7.99 12.41
CA ALA A 23 3.66 -9.15 11.54
C ALA A 23 2.33 -9.91 11.64
N ASP A 24 1.95 -10.59 10.57
CA ASP A 24 0.71 -11.37 10.43
C ASP A 24 -0.60 -10.56 10.55
N ALA A 25 -0.52 -9.22 10.66
CA ALA A 25 -1.69 -8.37 10.59
C ALA A 25 -2.35 -8.44 9.21
N ARG A 26 -3.66 -8.68 9.19
CA ARG A 26 -4.46 -8.58 7.97
C ARG A 26 -4.83 -7.13 7.71
N LEU A 27 -4.33 -6.57 6.61
CA LEU A 27 -4.57 -5.18 6.23
C LEU A 27 -5.90 -4.99 5.50
N PHE A 28 -6.24 -5.93 4.61
CA PHE A 28 -7.44 -5.90 3.76
C PHE A 28 -8.00 -7.31 3.57
N HIS A 29 -9.26 -7.40 3.18
CA HIS A 29 -9.90 -8.61 2.67
C HIS A 29 -10.22 -8.48 1.18
N GLU A 30 -10.27 -9.62 0.50
CA GLU A 30 -10.73 -9.69 -0.89
C GLU A 30 -12.16 -9.17 -0.99
N GLY A 31 -12.37 -8.17 -1.85
CA GLY A 31 -13.68 -7.52 -2.05
C GLY A 31 -13.93 -6.30 -1.16
N ASP A 32 -13.01 -5.95 -0.25
CA ASP A 32 -13.09 -4.69 0.48
C ASP A 32 -13.09 -3.51 -0.52
N GLN A 33 -14.06 -2.62 -0.36
CA GLN A 33 -14.10 -1.35 -1.08
C GLN A 33 -13.69 -0.26 -0.12
N ASP A 34 -12.56 0.36 -0.39
CA ASP A 34 -12.06 1.49 0.39
C ASP A 34 -11.73 2.67 -0.53
N SER A 35 -11.86 3.87 0.03
CA SER A 35 -11.57 5.14 -0.66
C SER A 35 -10.11 5.60 -0.48
N TYR A 36 -9.27 4.81 0.20
CA TYR A 36 -7.88 5.14 0.47
C TYR A 36 -6.92 4.35 -0.42
N ALA A 37 -5.87 5.03 -0.89
CA ALA A 37 -4.73 4.39 -1.53
C ALA A 37 -3.67 4.07 -0.46
N VAL A 38 -3.33 2.79 -0.30
CA VAL A 38 -2.35 2.33 0.68
C VAL A 38 -1.06 1.89 0.00
N PHE A 39 0.07 2.39 0.49
CA PHE A 39 1.41 2.17 -0.07
C PHE A 39 2.34 1.54 0.97
N LEU A 40 3.21 0.63 0.53
CA LEU A 40 4.21 0.00 1.39
C LEU A 40 5.48 0.84 1.48
N LEU A 41 5.69 1.49 2.63
CA LEU A 41 6.89 2.30 2.86
C LEU A 41 8.09 1.46 3.37
N LYS A 42 7.82 0.48 4.23
CA LYS A 42 8.86 -0.35 4.85
C LYS A 42 8.31 -1.71 5.25
N GLY A 43 9.11 -2.76 5.06
CA GLY A 43 8.77 -4.14 5.45
C GLY A 43 8.36 -4.99 4.27
N LYS A 44 7.53 -6.00 4.54
CA LYS A 44 7.04 -6.98 3.56
C LYS A 44 5.57 -7.23 3.81
N VAL A 45 4.79 -7.43 2.74
CA VAL A 45 3.40 -7.88 2.79
C VAL A 45 3.19 -9.06 1.85
N ASP A 46 2.29 -9.96 2.22
CA ASP A 46 1.86 -11.05 1.35
C ASP A 46 0.47 -10.74 0.79
N ILE A 47 0.29 -10.99 -0.50
CA ILE A 47 -1.00 -10.94 -1.19
C ILE A 47 -1.54 -12.36 -1.24
N LEU A 48 -2.75 -12.54 -0.70
CA LEU A 48 -3.39 -13.84 -0.61
C LEU A 48 -4.64 -13.88 -1.48
N THR A 49 -4.77 -14.95 -2.26
CA THR A 49 -5.99 -15.30 -2.99
C THR A 49 -6.50 -16.63 -2.46
N LYS A 50 -7.75 -16.68 -1.98
CA LYS A 50 -8.35 -17.91 -1.38
C LYS A 50 -7.47 -18.54 -0.29
N GLY A 51 -6.80 -17.70 0.51
CA GLY A 51 -5.95 -18.13 1.62
C GLY A 51 -4.57 -18.67 1.23
N LYS A 52 -4.18 -18.60 -0.04
CA LYS A 52 -2.83 -18.95 -0.51
C LYS A 52 -2.05 -17.69 -0.86
N VAL A 53 -0.78 -17.63 -0.50
CA VAL A 53 0.12 -16.56 -0.93
C VAL A 53 0.33 -16.68 -2.43
N GLU A 54 -0.07 -15.65 -3.18
CA GLU A 54 0.20 -15.54 -4.61
C GLU A 54 1.42 -14.66 -4.88
N GLU A 55 1.61 -13.62 -4.09
CA GLU A 55 2.72 -12.69 -4.23
C GLU A 55 3.20 -12.18 -2.87
N THR A 56 4.50 -11.88 -2.79
CA THR A 56 5.09 -11.12 -1.71
C THR A 56 5.58 -9.80 -2.27
N ILE A 57 5.20 -8.69 -1.64
CA ILE A 57 5.70 -7.34 -1.96
C ILE A 57 6.62 -6.87 -0.85
N GLU A 58 7.87 -6.56 -1.20
CA GLU A 58 8.88 -6.02 -0.27
C GLU A 58 9.09 -4.52 -0.52
N SER A 59 9.34 -3.76 0.54
CA SER A 59 9.61 -2.32 0.42
C SER A 59 10.83 -2.06 -0.46
N GLY A 60 10.73 -1.07 -1.35
CA GLY A 60 11.79 -0.72 -2.31
C GLY A 60 11.75 -1.53 -3.61
N SER A 61 10.96 -2.60 -3.68
CA SER A 61 10.70 -3.34 -4.93
C SER A 61 9.89 -2.51 -5.93
N PHE A 62 9.85 -2.95 -7.19
CA PHE A 62 9.03 -2.29 -8.22
C PHE A 62 7.52 -2.30 -7.87
N PRO A 63 6.92 -3.43 -7.42
CA PRO A 63 5.51 -3.46 -7.02
C PRO A 63 5.17 -2.52 -5.86
N ALA A 64 6.09 -2.31 -4.90
CA ALA A 64 5.86 -1.41 -3.75
C ALA A 64 5.67 0.07 -4.12
N ARG A 65 5.93 0.45 -5.39
CA ARG A 65 5.68 1.81 -5.91
C ARG A 65 4.21 2.05 -6.29
N TYR A 66 3.40 0.99 -6.29
CA TYR A 66 1.98 1.02 -6.61
C TYR A 66 1.15 0.78 -5.34
N GLN A 67 -0.14 1.12 -5.41
CA GLN A 67 -1.07 0.89 -4.31
C GLN A 67 -1.33 -0.60 -4.11
N LEU A 68 -1.35 -1.07 -2.85
CA LEU A 68 -1.48 -2.50 -2.50
C LEU A 68 -2.87 -3.08 -2.79
N ALA A 69 -3.91 -2.25 -2.69
CA ALA A 69 -5.30 -2.63 -2.90
C ALA A 69 -5.95 -1.60 -3.83
N PRO A 70 -5.68 -1.63 -5.15
CA PRO A 70 -6.29 -0.71 -6.09
C PRO A 70 -7.80 -0.94 -6.14
N GLY A 71 -8.58 0.04 -5.67
CA GLY A 71 -10.02 0.08 -5.92
C GLY A 71 -10.29 0.05 -7.43
N HIS A 72 -11.29 -0.76 -7.82
CA HIS A 72 -11.75 -0.87 -9.21
C HIS A 72 -12.65 0.27 -9.63
#